data_AF-X6D5K0-F1
#
_entry.id   AF-X6D5K0-F1
#
_cell.length_a   1.000
_cell.length_b   1.000
_cell.length_c   1.000
_cell.angle_alpha   90.00
_cell.angle_beta   90.00
_cell.angle_gamma   90.00
#
_symmetry.space_group_name_H-M   'P 1'
#
loop_
_entity.id
_entity.type
_entity.pdbx_description
1 polymer ?
#
loop_
_entity_poly.entity_id
_entity_poly.type
_entity_poly.pdbx_seq_one_letter_code
_entity_poly.pdbx_strand_id
1 'polypeptide(L)'
;MSEWTQAEIDTLRRLTGEGFSASQIGIKMGRGRNSVIGKIHRLHGDGGKLTRPAGNDRPKREKQAPRRPASRPPRPTMVFERPQPYVPAANLPATLPVAFLDAVTAKRCLHFIGDPFGPDGPDMPVCGAERSADAGAVPYCRRHMTSATRQVAA
;
A
#
# COMPACT_ATOMS: atom_id res chain seq x y z
N MET A 1 13.67 -17.60 11.21
CA MET A 1 12.39 -18.03 10.61
C MET A 1 11.47 -18.43 11.75
N SER A 2 10.49 -17.59 12.10
CA SER A 2 9.50 -17.94 13.13
C SER A 2 8.42 -18.81 12.49
N GLU A 3 8.80 -20.04 12.18
CA GLU A 3 7.90 -21.08 11.68
C GLU A 3 6.77 -21.28 12.71
N TRP A 4 5.53 -21.37 12.24
CA TRP A 4 4.42 -21.73 13.11
C TRP A 4 4.47 -23.24 13.34
N THR A 5 4.61 -23.67 14.59
CA THR A 5 4.60 -25.10 14.91
C THR A 5 3.17 -25.65 14.84
N GLN A 6 3.03 -26.96 14.61
CA GLN A 6 1.72 -27.60 14.54
C GLN A 6 0.93 -27.46 15.85
N ALA A 7 1.60 -27.54 17.01
CA ALA A 7 1.00 -27.34 18.33
C ALA A 7 0.43 -25.92 18.53
N GLU A 8 1.10 -24.89 18.00
CA GLU A 8 0.59 -23.51 18.03
C GLU A 8 -0.61 -23.32 17.11
N ILE A 9 -0.65 -24.03 15.98
CA ILE A 9 -1.78 -23.99 15.04
C ILE A 9 -3.01 -24.65 15.66
N ASP A 10 -2.86 -25.77 16.35
CA ASP A 10 -3.98 -26.45 17.01
C ASP A 10 -4.53 -25.61 18.17
N THR A 11 -3.65 -24.96 18.94
CA THR A 11 -4.04 -24.01 19.98
C THR A 11 -4.77 -22.79 19.39
N LEU A 12 -4.28 -22.26 18.27
CA LEU A 12 -4.91 -21.16 17.54
C LEU A 12 -6.32 -21.53 17.07
N ARG A 13 -6.51 -22.73 16.50
CA ARG A 13 -7.82 -23.23 16.06
C ARG A 13 -8.78 -23.36 17.22
N ARG A 14 -8.33 -23.94 18.34
CA ARG A 14 -9.15 -24.07 19.55
C ARG A 14 -9.61 -22.71 20.08
N LEU A 15 -8.71 -21.77 20.26
CA LEU A 15 -9.04 -20.42 20.77
C LEU A 15 -9.93 -19.63 19.80
N THR A 16 -9.77 -19.85 18.49
CA THR A 16 -10.63 -19.20 17.49
C THR A 16 -12.03 -19.81 17.49
N GLY A 17 -12.17 -21.13 17.67
CA GLY A 17 -13.46 -21.80 17.85
C GLY A 17 -14.18 -21.41 19.15
N GLU A 18 -13.44 -21.11 20.21
CA GLU A 18 -13.95 -20.53 21.47
C GLU A 18 -14.40 -19.05 21.30
N GLY A 19 -14.19 -18.42 20.13
CA GLY A 19 -14.66 -17.07 19.82
C GLY A 19 -13.76 -15.94 20.31
N PHE A 20 -12.52 -16.22 20.71
CA PHE A 20 -11.58 -15.17 21.11
C PHE A 20 -11.18 -14.28 19.92
N SER A 21 -10.96 -13.00 20.20
CA SER A 21 -10.46 -12.06 19.19
C SER A 21 -8.95 -12.22 18.95
N ALA A 22 -8.47 -11.80 17.76
CA ALA A 22 -7.05 -11.93 17.40
C ALA A 22 -6.08 -11.27 18.39
N SER A 23 -6.47 -10.14 18.99
CA SER A 23 -5.66 -9.48 20.02
C SER A 23 -5.56 -10.31 21.29
N GLN A 24 -6.65 -10.94 21.73
CA GLN A 24 -6.66 -11.80 22.93
C GLN A 24 -5.88 -13.09 22.70
N ILE A 25 -6.03 -13.69 21.52
CA ILE A 25 -5.28 -14.88 21.11
C ILE A 25 -3.78 -14.59 21.07
N GLY A 26 -3.40 -13.42 20.54
CA GLY A 26 -2.01 -12.99 20.49
C GLY A 26 -1.38 -12.85 21.88
N ILE A 27 -2.10 -12.26 22.83
CA ILE A 27 -1.64 -12.13 24.23
C ILE A 27 -1.43 -13.51 24.87
N LYS A 28 -2.36 -14.45 24.68
CA LYS A 28 -2.26 -15.81 25.26
C LYS A 28 -1.12 -16.64 24.68
N MET A 29 -0.82 -16.49 23.39
CA MET A 29 0.23 -17.26 22.70
C MET A 29 1.56 -16.50 22.58
N GLY A 30 1.66 -15.28 23.11
CA GLY A 30 2.86 -14.43 22.96
C GLY A 30 3.14 -14.02 21.51
N ARG A 31 2.14 -14.02 20.63
CA ARG A 31 2.26 -13.67 19.21
C ARG A 31 1.59 -12.31 18.93
N GLY A 32 2.12 -11.53 18.00
CA GLY A 32 1.50 -10.27 17.60
C GLY A 32 0.12 -10.48 16.97
N ARG A 33 -0.82 -9.55 17.21
CA ARG A 33 -2.18 -9.57 16.61
C ARG A 33 -2.14 -9.81 15.10
N ASN A 34 -1.23 -9.14 14.40
CA ASN A 34 -1.11 -9.23 12.95
C ASN A 34 -0.58 -10.61 12.50
N SER A 35 0.28 -11.25 13.31
CA SER A 35 0.76 -12.61 13.05
C SER A 35 -0.38 -13.63 13.17
N VAL A 36 -1.27 -13.47 14.16
CA VAL A 36 -2.45 -14.31 14.36
C VAL A 36 -3.43 -14.16 13.20
N ILE A 37 -3.76 -12.92 12.81
CA ILE A 37 -4.65 -12.65 11.66
C ILE A 37 -4.06 -13.24 10.37
N GLY A 38 -2.77 -13.01 10.12
CA GLY A 38 -2.09 -13.54 8.94
C GLY A 38 -2.07 -15.07 8.91
N LYS A 39 -1.89 -15.73 10.06
CA LYS A 39 -1.92 -17.19 10.12
C LYS A 39 -3.32 -17.76 9.91
N ILE A 40 -4.35 -17.17 10.52
CA ILE A 40 -5.75 -17.59 10.32
C ILE A 40 -6.14 -17.42 8.84
N HIS A 41 -5.74 -16.32 8.21
CA HIS A 41 -6.02 -16.07 6.79
C HIS A 41 -5.32 -17.08 5.86
N ARG A 42 -4.07 -17.48 6.17
CA ARG A 42 -3.33 -18.51 5.41
C ARG A 42 -3.86 -19.93 5.61
N LEU A 43 -4.53 -20.19 6.73
CA LEU A 43 -5.14 -21.49 7.04
C LEU A 43 -6.56 -21.66 6.45
N HIS A 44 -6.92 -20.81 5.46
CA HIS A 44 -8.14 -20.87 4.63
C HIS A 44 -9.36 -21.54 5.29
N GLY A 45 -10.08 -20.80 6.12
CA GLY A 45 -11.46 -21.16 6.53
C GLY A 45 -11.60 -22.27 7.58
N ASP A 46 -10.68 -23.23 7.67
CA ASP A 46 -10.70 -24.32 8.68
C ASP A 46 -10.28 -23.86 10.09
N GLY A 47 -9.86 -22.60 10.22
CA GLY A 47 -9.48 -21.98 11.49
C GLY A 47 -10.61 -21.27 12.23
N GLY A 48 -11.83 -21.24 11.69
CA GLY A 48 -12.94 -20.45 12.23
C GLY A 48 -12.86 -18.96 11.89
N LYS A 49 -14.02 -18.30 11.81
CA LYS A 49 -14.11 -16.85 11.60
C LYS A 49 -13.90 -16.15 12.93
N LEU A 50 -12.84 -15.34 13.06
CA LEU A 50 -12.69 -14.45 14.20
C LEU A 50 -13.93 -13.55 14.30
N THR A 51 -14.54 -13.52 15.49
CA THR A 51 -15.63 -12.60 15.79
C THR A 51 -15.12 -11.18 15.61
N ARG A 52 -15.57 -10.50 14.55
CA ARG A 52 -15.39 -9.06 14.41
C ARG A 52 -16.17 -8.42 15.56
N PRO A 53 -15.57 -7.54 16.37
CA PRO A 53 -16.37 -6.73 17.28
C PRO A 53 -17.37 -5.95 16.41
N ALA A 54 -18.65 -6.28 16.60
CA ALA A 54 -19.76 -5.51 16.04
C ALA A 54 -19.70 -4.09 16.62
N GLY A 55 -19.99 -3.11 15.77
CA GLY A 55 -20.41 -1.76 16.16
C GLY A 55 -19.44 -1.00 17.06
N ASN A 56 -18.75 -0.01 16.50
CA ASN A 56 -18.22 1.08 17.30
C ASN A 56 -19.38 2.00 17.72
N ASP A 57 -20.27 1.51 18.58
CA ASP A 57 -21.23 2.32 19.34
C ASP A 57 -20.46 3.03 20.45
N ARG A 58 -19.74 4.07 20.03
CA ARG A 58 -19.06 4.97 20.94
C ARG A 58 -20.13 5.82 21.63
N PRO A 59 -20.20 5.85 22.98
CA PRO A 59 -21.25 6.55 23.69
C PRO A 59 -21.25 8.04 23.33
N LYS A 60 -22.44 8.53 22.96
CA LYS A 60 -22.73 9.93 22.63
C LYS A 60 -22.48 10.79 23.87
N ARG A 61 -21.30 11.39 23.95
CA ARG A 61 -20.97 12.34 25.02
C ARG A 61 -21.87 13.57 24.91
N GLU A 62 -22.58 13.86 25.99
CA GLU A 62 -23.46 15.01 26.17
C GLU A 62 -22.78 16.33 25.77
N LYS A 63 -23.46 17.15 24.97
CA LYS A 63 -22.98 18.47 24.55
C LYS A 63 -23.05 19.44 25.73
N GLN A 64 -21.91 19.85 26.28
CA GLN A 64 -21.84 21.08 27.09
C GLN A 64 -22.01 22.30 26.18
N ALA A 65 -22.80 23.26 26.67
CA ALA A 65 -23.16 24.50 25.99
C ALA A 65 -21.91 25.32 25.53
N PRO A 66 -21.98 26.01 24.38
CA PRO A 66 -20.83 26.72 23.85
C PRO A 66 -20.53 27.97 24.69
N ARG A 67 -19.37 28.00 25.35
CA ARG A 67 -18.76 29.26 25.80
C ARG A 67 -18.25 30.00 24.56
N ARG A 68 -18.56 31.31 24.47
CA ARG A 68 -18.10 32.21 23.40
C ARG A 68 -16.57 32.11 23.21
N PRO A 69 -16.08 31.84 21.99
CA PRO A 69 -14.64 31.91 21.73
C PRO A 69 -14.20 33.37 21.57
N ALA A 70 -13.15 33.74 22.30
CA ALA A 70 -12.36 34.94 22.03
C ALA A 70 -11.74 34.85 20.63
N SER A 71 -11.57 36.01 20.00
CA SER A 71 -11.05 36.22 18.65
C SER A 71 -9.73 35.49 18.39
N ARG A 72 -9.75 34.50 17.48
CA ARG A 72 -8.57 33.82 16.95
C ARG A 72 -8.06 34.58 15.72
N PRO A 73 -6.74 34.75 15.51
CA PRO A 73 -6.21 35.38 14.30
C PRO A 73 -6.59 34.58 13.04
N PRO A 74 -6.70 35.25 11.87
CA PRO A 74 -7.14 34.60 10.63
C PRO A 74 -6.17 33.50 10.22
N ARG A 75 -6.72 32.31 9.93
CA ARG A 75 -5.96 31.23 9.30
C ARG A 75 -5.65 31.62 7.85
N PRO A 76 -4.46 31.31 7.32
CA PRO A 76 -4.18 31.51 5.90
C PRO A 76 -5.13 30.64 5.07
N THR A 77 -5.92 31.30 4.24
CA THR A 77 -6.68 30.65 3.16
C THR A 77 -5.69 30.05 2.17
N MET A 78 -5.69 28.73 2.04
CA MET A 78 -4.97 28.08 0.95
C MET A 78 -5.62 28.52 -0.35
N VAL A 79 -4.86 29.26 -1.16
CA VAL A 79 -5.23 29.56 -2.53
C VAL A 79 -5.15 28.24 -3.28
N PHE A 80 -6.30 27.71 -3.72
CA PHE A 80 -6.30 26.61 -4.68
C PHE A 80 -5.81 27.20 -6.00
N GLU A 81 -4.58 26.82 -6.38
CA GLU A 81 -4.06 27.02 -7.73
C GLU A 81 -5.13 26.54 -8.72
N ARG A 82 -5.52 27.40 -9.66
CA ARG A 82 -6.47 27.04 -10.72
C ARG A 82 -5.91 25.80 -11.44
N PRO A 83 -6.69 24.73 -11.66
CA PRO A 83 -6.19 23.58 -12.40
C PRO A 83 -5.68 24.07 -13.75
N GLN A 84 -4.37 23.93 -13.97
CA GLN A 84 -3.74 24.17 -15.26
C GLN A 84 -4.53 23.36 -16.30
N PRO A 85 -4.85 23.94 -17.47
CA PRO A 85 -5.50 23.20 -18.53
C PRO A 85 -4.69 21.93 -18.78
N TYR A 86 -5.34 20.77 -18.63
CA TYR A 86 -4.74 19.48 -18.87
C TYR A 86 -4.34 19.44 -20.34
N VAL A 87 -3.05 19.64 -20.60
CA VAL A 87 -2.46 19.29 -21.88
C VAL A 87 -2.28 17.78 -21.81
N PRO A 88 -3.04 16.97 -22.56
CA PRO A 88 -2.72 15.56 -22.66
C PRO A 88 -1.28 15.49 -23.17
N ALA A 89 -0.37 14.97 -22.34
CA ALA A 89 0.90 14.52 -22.85
C ALA A 89 0.54 13.57 -23.98
N ALA A 90 0.94 13.89 -25.21
CA ALA A 90 0.75 13.01 -26.35
C ALA A 90 1.28 11.65 -25.89
N ASN A 91 0.39 10.68 -25.70
CA ASN A 91 0.79 9.33 -25.40
C ASN A 91 1.48 8.87 -26.68
N LEU A 92 2.81 9.01 -26.72
CA LEU A 92 3.67 8.33 -27.68
C LEU A 92 3.20 6.87 -27.71
N PRO A 93 3.09 6.26 -28.91
CA PRO A 93 2.52 4.94 -29.05
C PRO A 93 3.20 4.03 -28.04
N ALA A 94 2.40 3.44 -27.14
CA ALA A 94 2.90 2.53 -26.14
C ALA A 94 3.51 1.35 -26.90
N THR A 95 4.82 1.42 -27.14
CA THR A 95 5.59 0.29 -27.63
C THR A 95 5.40 -0.80 -26.61
N LEU A 96 5.03 -1.99 -27.07
CA LEU A 96 4.92 -3.19 -26.25
C LEU A 96 6.10 -3.27 -25.27
N PRO A 97 5.87 -3.79 -24.04
CA PRO A 97 6.92 -4.00 -23.05
C PRO A 97 8.16 -4.66 -23.70
N VAL A 98 9.35 -4.12 -23.48
CA VAL A 98 10.61 -4.59 -24.08
C VAL A 98 11.52 -5.19 -23.02
N ALA A 99 12.41 -6.08 -23.45
CA ALA A 99 13.43 -6.65 -22.58
C ALA A 99 14.33 -5.55 -21.98
N PHE A 100 14.79 -5.78 -20.76
CA PHE A 100 15.58 -4.81 -20.00
C PHE A 100 16.85 -4.37 -20.76
N LEU A 101 17.61 -5.34 -21.30
CA LEU A 101 18.85 -5.07 -22.05
C LEU A 101 18.60 -4.23 -23.32
N ASP A 102 17.53 -4.52 -24.06
CA ASP A 102 17.16 -3.76 -25.25
C ASP A 102 16.80 -2.32 -24.89
N ALA A 103 16.07 -2.13 -23.78
CA ALA A 103 15.70 -0.81 -23.30
C ALA A 103 16.90 -0.01 -22.78
N VAL A 104 17.89 -0.65 -22.15
CA VAL A 104 19.15 -0.02 -21.75
C VAL A 104 19.92 0.46 -22.98
N THR A 105 20.09 -0.42 -23.97
CA THR A 105 20.83 -0.15 -25.20
C THR A 105 20.17 0.96 -26.03
N ALA A 106 18.84 0.92 -26.15
CA ALA A 106 18.05 1.91 -26.87
C ALA A 106 17.78 3.20 -26.06
N LYS A 107 18.35 3.35 -24.85
CA LYS A 107 18.10 4.50 -23.94
C LYS A 107 16.61 4.78 -23.74
N ARG A 108 15.83 3.72 -23.52
CA ARG A 108 14.38 3.76 -23.26
C ARG A 108 14.08 3.69 -21.76
N CYS A 109 12.81 3.88 -21.40
CA CYS A 109 12.35 3.86 -20.02
C CYS A 109 12.57 2.51 -19.35
N LEU A 110 13.27 2.51 -18.21
CA LEU A 110 13.66 1.30 -17.46
C LEU A 110 12.71 0.94 -16.31
N HIS A 111 11.47 1.44 -16.32
CA HIS A 111 10.52 1.08 -15.27
C HIS A 111 10.04 -0.36 -15.48
N PHE A 112 10.31 -1.25 -14.53
CA PHE A 112 9.85 -2.63 -14.55
C PHE A 112 8.32 -2.70 -14.51
N ILE A 113 7.75 -3.55 -15.35
CA ILE A 113 6.32 -3.84 -15.36
C ILE A 113 6.10 -5.10 -14.56
N GLY A 114 5.77 -4.94 -13.27
CA GLY A 114 5.54 -6.06 -12.35
C GLY A 114 6.46 -6.01 -11.13
N ASP A 115 6.59 -7.15 -10.45
CA ASP A 115 7.44 -7.27 -9.27
C ASP A 115 8.90 -7.55 -9.68
N PRO A 116 9.84 -6.60 -9.46
CA PRO A 116 11.24 -6.79 -9.82
C PRO A 116 11.93 -7.92 -9.03
N PHE A 117 11.31 -8.43 -7.96
CA PHE A 117 11.80 -9.58 -7.19
C PHE A 117 10.99 -10.86 -7.44
N GLY A 118 10.15 -10.87 -8.48
CA GLY A 118 9.39 -12.04 -8.91
C GLY A 118 10.27 -13.15 -9.49
N PRO A 119 9.70 -14.34 -9.73
CA PRO A 119 10.43 -15.50 -10.22
C PRO A 119 11.07 -15.28 -11.61
N ASP A 120 10.55 -14.33 -12.39
CA ASP A 120 11.03 -13.98 -13.73
C ASP A 120 12.29 -13.10 -13.73
N GLY A 121 12.73 -12.59 -12.56
CA GLY A 121 14.01 -11.88 -12.41
C GLY A 121 14.18 -10.62 -13.29
N PRO A 122 15.43 -10.22 -13.63
CA PRO A 122 15.72 -9.03 -14.45
C PRO A 122 15.30 -9.16 -15.93
N ASP A 123 14.83 -10.35 -16.34
CA ASP A 123 14.22 -10.57 -17.67
C ASP A 123 12.78 -10.07 -17.74
N MET A 124 12.23 -9.58 -16.63
CA MET A 124 10.94 -8.92 -16.59
C MET A 124 10.92 -7.71 -17.54
N PRO A 125 9.88 -7.58 -18.39
CA PRO A 125 9.85 -6.52 -19.37
C PRO A 125 9.69 -5.16 -18.71
N VAL A 126 10.34 -4.16 -19.31
CA VAL A 126 10.27 -2.77 -18.89
C VAL A 126 9.39 -1.94 -19.81
N CYS A 127 8.98 -0.77 -19.33
CA CYS A 127 8.10 0.15 -20.03
C CYS A 127 8.52 0.45 -21.47
N GLY A 128 9.82 0.61 -21.75
CA GLY A 128 10.30 0.76 -23.12
C GLY A 128 9.94 2.07 -23.83
N ALA A 129 9.10 2.91 -23.24
CA ALA A 129 8.75 4.21 -23.80
C ALA A 129 9.99 5.11 -23.93
N GLU A 130 9.93 6.08 -24.82
CA GLU A 130 10.98 7.08 -24.99
C GLU A 130 11.22 7.83 -23.66
N ARG A 131 12.50 8.08 -23.34
CA ARG A 131 12.87 8.84 -22.15
C ARG A 131 12.45 10.29 -22.31
N SER A 132 12.03 10.90 -21.21
CA SER A 132 11.65 12.31 -21.23
C SER A 132 12.90 13.17 -21.41
N ALA A 133 12.87 14.13 -22.35
CA ALA A 133 13.94 15.11 -22.50
C ALA A 133 14.13 15.96 -21.23
N ASP A 134 13.03 16.24 -20.53
CA ASP A 134 13.01 17.02 -19.29
C ASP A 134 13.56 16.26 -18.06
N ALA A 135 13.82 14.95 -18.18
CA ALA A 135 14.14 14.10 -17.04
C ALA A 135 15.63 14.08 -16.65
N GLY A 136 16.51 14.78 -17.38
CA GLY A 136 17.93 14.85 -17.06
C GLY A 136 18.55 13.46 -16.86
N ALA A 137 19.00 13.17 -15.62
CA ALA A 137 19.72 11.95 -15.27
C ALA A 137 18.85 10.70 -15.02
N VAL A 138 17.51 10.81 -14.93
CA VAL A 138 16.68 9.64 -14.60
C VAL A 138 16.25 8.85 -15.85
N PRO A 139 16.39 7.51 -15.87
CA PRO A 139 16.16 6.69 -17.07
C PRO A 139 14.68 6.36 -17.30
N TYR A 140 13.79 7.33 -17.10
CA TYR A 140 12.35 7.12 -17.12
C TYR A 140 11.63 8.03 -18.13
N CYS A 141 10.48 7.56 -18.61
CA CYS A 141 9.54 8.40 -19.35
C CYS A 141 8.82 9.36 -18.39
N ARG A 142 8.18 10.40 -18.92
CA ARG A 142 7.51 11.43 -18.12
C ARG A 142 6.50 10.85 -17.12
N ARG A 143 5.79 9.79 -17.52
CA ARG A 143 4.83 9.06 -16.66
C ARG A 143 5.51 8.42 -15.45
N HIS A 144 6.59 7.67 -15.65
CA HIS A 144 7.26 6.94 -14.58
C HIS A 144 8.19 7.82 -13.73
N MET A 145 8.59 8.97 -14.26
CA MET A 145 9.27 10.00 -13.47
C MET A 145 8.37 10.50 -12.34
N THR A 146 7.09 10.81 -12.62
CA THR A 146 6.13 11.26 -11.60
C THR A 146 5.85 10.19 -10.54
N SER A 147 5.78 8.92 -10.92
CA SER A 147 5.58 7.82 -9.97
C SER A 147 6.81 7.57 -9.08
N ALA A 148 8.01 7.64 -9.64
CA ALA A 148 9.25 7.46 -8.89
C ALA A 148 9.43 8.55 -7.82
N THR A 149 9.17 9.83 -8.14
CA THR A 149 9.22 10.91 -7.16
C THR A 149 8.21 10.77 -6.02
N ARG A 150 7.06 10.09 -6.25
CA ARG A 150 6.05 9.88 -5.21
C ARG A 150 6.41 8.74 -4.25
N GLN A 151 7.16 7.74 -4.69
CA GLN A 151 7.58 6.62 -3.83
C GLN A 151 8.69 7.00 -2.84
N VAL A 152 9.55 7.97 -3.18
CA VAL A 152 10.66 8.42 -2.30
C VAL A 152 10.18 9.39 -1.22
N ALA A 153 9.00 10.01 -1.41
CA ALA A 153 8.45 11.01 -0.48
C ALA A 153 7.49 10.45 0.58
N ALA A 154 7.34 9.12 0.66
CA ALA A 154 6.49 8.42 1.63
C ALA A 154 7.35 7.58 2.57
#